data_AF-A0A822CSH3-F1
#
_entry.id   AF-A0A822CSH3-F1
#
_cell.length_a   1.000
_cell.length_b   1.000
_cell.length_c   1.000
_cell.angle_alpha   90.00
_cell.angle_beta   90.00
_cell.angle_gamma   90.00
#
_symmetry.space_group_name_H-M   'P 1'
#
loop_
_entity.id
_entity.type
_entity.pdbx_description
1 polymer ?
#
loop_
_entity_poly.entity_id
_entity_poly.type
_entity_poly.pdbx_seq_one_letter_code
_entity_poly.pdbx_strand_id
1 'polypeptide(L)'
;NDTVGTLMACAYKDPSTAIGLILGTGTNACYIEDLDKVGTWDGDYNEPKQVIINMEWGAFGDNGCLNHIRTKYDEEVDLSSINPGKQIFEKMISGMYMGEIVRLIILDLLQQELLFLGHRDTYGDYKTPLYNRGGFYTKFVSIVETDEGIRFSNTRRVLEDIGIRNPTFDDCVIVQHICRQVSKRAARLAGAGLAVLINRMGKSNITIGVDGSLYRYHPRFKRNMERCMETLVHKDLKVKNIN
;
A
#
# COMPACT_ATOMS: atom_id res chain seq x y z
N ASN A 1 -17.53 5.65 -9.60
CA ASN A 1 -16.37 5.20 -8.81
C ASN A 1 -15.37 4.58 -9.80
N ASP A 2 -14.11 4.97 -9.73
CA ASP A 2 -13.02 4.57 -10.64
C ASP A 2 -12.69 3.09 -10.54
N THR A 3 -12.75 2.52 -9.34
CA THR A 3 -12.45 1.11 -9.05
C THR A 3 -13.43 0.17 -9.75
N VAL A 4 -14.72 0.55 -9.78
CA VAL A 4 -15.74 -0.15 -10.59
C VAL A 4 -15.41 -0.03 -12.09
N GLY A 5 -14.97 1.14 -12.54
CA GLY A 5 -14.50 1.34 -13.91
C GLY A 5 -13.34 0.41 -14.27
N THR A 6 -12.37 0.23 -13.37
CA THR A 6 -11.25 -0.71 -13.54
C THR A 6 -11.73 -2.16 -13.67
N LEU A 7 -12.68 -2.58 -12.83
CA LEU A 7 -13.30 -3.90 -12.95
C LEU A 7 -13.95 -4.07 -14.34
N MET A 8 -14.81 -3.12 -14.74
CA MET A 8 -15.54 -3.20 -16.00
C MET A 8 -14.62 -3.19 -17.23
N ALA A 9 -13.58 -2.35 -17.21
CA ALA A 9 -12.59 -2.28 -18.28
C ALA A 9 -11.77 -3.57 -18.42
N CYS A 10 -11.44 -4.22 -17.30
CA CYS A 10 -10.78 -5.53 -17.32
C CYS A 10 -11.76 -6.64 -17.75
N ALA A 11 -12.99 -6.61 -17.26
CA ALA A 11 -14.06 -7.56 -17.60
C ALA A 11 -14.40 -7.56 -19.09
N TYR A 12 -14.31 -6.40 -19.76
CA TYR A 12 -14.49 -6.29 -21.21
C TYR A 12 -13.48 -7.15 -21.99
N LYS A 13 -12.26 -7.37 -21.46
CA LYS A 13 -11.21 -8.19 -22.08
C LYS A 13 -11.16 -9.60 -21.52
N ASP A 14 -11.40 -9.77 -20.23
CA ASP A 14 -11.43 -11.06 -19.54
C ASP A 14 -12.74 -11.21 -18.75
N PRO A 15 -13.74 -11.95 -19.29
CA PRO A 15 -15.03 -12.16 -18.63
C PRO A 15 -14.97 -12.86 -17.27
N SER A 16 -13.81 -13.44 -16.90
CA SER A 16 -13.61 -14.00 -15.55
C SER A 16 -13.24 -12.95 -14.49
N THR A 17 -13.19 -11.67 -14.85
CA THR A 17 -12.91 -10.58 -13.91
C THR A 17 -14.02 -10.46 -12.89
N ALA A 18 -13.67 -10.57 -11.61
CA ALA A 18 -14.62 -10.49 -10.49
C ALA A 18 -14.26 -9.45 -9.43
N ILE A 19 -13.04 -8.90 -9.49
CA ILE A 19 -12.54 -7.87 -8.55
C ILE A 19 -11.90 -6.73 -9.35
N GLY A 20 -12.18 -5.50 -8.95
CA GLY A 20 -11.43 -4.31 -9.33
C GLY A 20 -10.65 -3.77 -8.14
N LEU A 21 -9.42 -3.34 -8.36
CA LEU A 21 -8.50 -2.87 -7.32
C LEU A 21 -7.78 -1.59 -7.77
N ILE A 22 -7.74 -0.60 -6.89
CA ILE A 22 -6.91 0.59 -7.03
C ILE A 22 -5.81 0.59 -5.97
N LEU A 23 -4.56 0.71 -6.41
CA LEU A 23 -3.36 0.83 -5.60
C LEU A 23 -2.50 1.98 -6.14
N GLY A 24 -2.79 3.21 -5.72
CA GLY A 24 -2.11 4.42 -6.19
C GLY A 24 -1.97 5.43 -5.05
N THR A 25 -2.34 6.69 -5.30
CA THR A 25 -2.42 7.73 -4.26
C THR A 25 -3.35 7.32 -3.13
N GLY A 26 -4.52 6.78 -3.48
CA GLY A 26 -5.43 6.10 -2.55
C GLY A 26 -5.45 4.59 -2.78
N THR A 27 -6.30 3.88 -2.05
CA THR A 27 -6.63 2.49 -2.34
C THR A 27 -8.09 2.17 -2.13
N ASN A 28 -8.65 1.41 -3.06
CA ASN A 28 -10.02 0.91 -2.97
C ASN A 28 -10.14 -0.43 -3.69
N ALA A 29 -11.19 -1.19 -3.37
CA ALA A 29 -11.56 -2.39 -4.10
C ALA A 29 -13.07 -2.46 -4.33
N CYS A 30 -13.45 -3.13 -5.40
CA CYS A 30 -14.82 -3.54 -5.64
C CYS A 30 -14.85 -5.00 -6.10
N TYR A 31 -15.97 -5.68 -5.91
CA TYR A 31 -16.11 -7.07 -6.31
C TYR A 31 -17.56 -7.39 -6.68
N ILE A 32 -17.76 -8.50 -7.38
CA ILE A 32 -19.09 -9.02 -7.72
C ILE A 32 -19.62 -9.86 -6.55
N GLU A 33 -20.76 -9.47 -5.99
CA GLU A 33 -21.47 -10.18 -4.93
C GLU A 33 -22.80 -10.73 -5.44
N ASP A 34 -23.23 -11.86 -4.89
CA ASP A 34 -24.55 -12.43 -5.18
C ASP A 34 -25.64 -11.67 -4.39
N LEU A 35 -26.76 -11.32 -5.03
CA LEU A 35 -27.79 -10.44 -4.43
C LEU A 35 -28.36 -10.98 -3.10
N ASP A 36 -28.43 -12.30 -2.95
CA ASP A 36 -28.91 -12.98 -1.74
C ASP A 36 -28.00 -12.74 -0.51
N LYS A 37 -26.74 -12.36 -0.72
CA LYS A 37 -25.77 -12.00 0.33
C LYS A 37 -25.77 -10.51 0.67
N VAL A 38 -26.53 -9.69 -0.07
CA VAL A 38 -26.60 -8.23 0.12
C VAL A 38 -27.85 -7.89 0.93
N GLY A 39 -27.73 -7.91 2.26
CA GLY A 39 -28.87 -7.70 3.16
C GLY A 39 -29.53 -6.32 3.10
N THR A 40 -28.92 -5.35 2.41
CA THR A 40 -29.44 -4.00 2.20
C THR A 40 -29.98 -3.77 0.79
N TRP A 41 -30.08 -4.82 -0.05
CA TRP A 41 -30.58 -4.70 -1.41
C TRP A 41 -32.09 -4.43 -1.42
N ASP A 42 -32.49 -3.36 -2.10
CA ASP A 42 -33.87 -2.90 -2.24
C ASP A 42 -34.36 -2.90 -3.70
N GLY A 43 -33.52 -3.36 -4.64
CA GLY A 43 -33.85 -3.52 -6.05
C GLY A 43 -34.59 -4.84 -6.36
N ASP A 44 -34.78 -5.11 -7.66
CA ASP A 44 -35.35 -6.37 -8.10
C ASP A 44 -34.32 -7.53 -8.03
N TYR A 45 -34.83 -8.76 -8.05
CA TYR A 45 -34.03 -9.99 -8.01
C TYR A 45 -34.08 -10.73 -9.36
N ASN A 46 -34.31 -10.00 -10.46
CA ASN A 46 -34.24 -10.57 -11.80
C ASN A 46 -32.78 -10.86 -12.18
N GLU A 47 -32.59 -11.55 -13.30
CA GLU A 47 -31.24 -11.80 -13.82
C GLU A 47 -30.61 -10.51 -14.38
N PRO A 48 -29.30 -10.27 -14.13
CA PRO A 48 -28.38 -11.09 -13.35
C PRO A 48 -28.58 -10.93 -11.84
N LYS A 49 -28.58 -12.05 -11.09
CA LYS A 49 -28.69 -12.06 -9.62
C LYS A 49 -27.42 -11.65 -8.88
N GLN A 50 -26.68 -10.68 -9.42
CA GLN A 50 -25.39 -10.22 -8.92
C GLN A 50 -25.28 -8.70 -9.01
N VAL A 51 -24.50 -8.13 -8.10
CA VAL A 51 -24.22 -6.69 -8.05
C VAL A 51 -22.75 -6.43 -7.77
N ILE A 52 -22.22 -5.34 -8.31
CA ILE A 52 -20.87 -4.88 -7.94
C ILE A 52 -20.96 -4.08 -6.65
N ILE A 53 -20.25 -4.53 -5.62
CA ILE A 53 -20.09 -3.80 -4.36
C ILE A 53 -18.83 -2.96 -4.45
N ASN A 54 -18.98 -1.64 -4.42
CA ASN A 54 -17.88 -0.73 -4.16
C ASN A 54 -17.62 -0.68 -2.65
N MET A 55 -16.47 -1.17 -2.20
CA MET A 55 -16.23 -1.37 -0.77
C MET A 55 -15.91 -0.08 -0.02
N GLU A 56 -15.29 0.89 -0.70
CA GLU A 56 -14.65 2.04 -0.04
C GLU A 56 -13.79 1.58 1.15
N TRP A 57 -12.98 0.53 0.93
CA TRP A 57 -12.34 -0.23 2.01
C TRP A 57 -11.27 0.55 2.79
N GLY A 58 -10.97 1.78 2.36
CA GLY A 58 -9.97 2.63 2.99
C GLY A 58 -10.35 2.95 4.43
N ALA A 59 -11.64 3.01 4.74
CA ALA A 59 -12.20 3.24 6.07
C ALA A 59 -12.13 2.02 7.01
N PHE A 60 -11.67 0.86 6.54
CA PHE A 60 -11.48 -0.30 7.41
C PHE A 60 -10.49 0.06 8.53
N GLY A 61 -10.86 -0.24 9.79
CA GLY A 61 -10.07 0.15 10.96
C GLY A 61 -10.42 1.51 11.58
N ASP A 62 -11.29 2.32 10.96
CA ASP A 62 -11.75 3.60 11.53
C ASP A 62 -12.46 3.42 12.89
N ASN A 63 -13.04 2.24 13.13
CA ASN A 63 -13.65 1.87 14.41
C ASN A 63 -12.64 1.30 15.43
N GLY A 64 -11.34 1.36 15.14
CA GLY A 64 -10.27 0.89 16.01
C GLY A 64 -9.92 -0.60 15.91
N CYS A 65 -10.59 -1.39 15.04
CA CYS A 65 -10.31 -2.83 14.94
C CYS A 65 -8.89 -3.16 14.46
N LEU A 66 -8.19 -2.20 13.83
CA LEU A 66 -6.80 -2.35 13.38
C LEU A 66 -5.77 -1.74 14.35
N ASN A 67 -6.17 -1.18 15.49
CA ASN A 67 -5.24 -0.48 16.38
C ASN A 67 -4.08 -1.37 16.87
N HIS A 68 -4.33 -2.66 17.06
CA HIS A 68 -3.32 -3.63 17.50
C HIS A 68 -2.19 -3.89 16.50
N ILE A 69 -2.34 -3.51 15.22
CA ILE A 69 -1.28 -3.63 14.20
C ILE A 69 -0.70 -2.27 13.78
N ARG A 70 -1.26 -1.17 14.29
CA ARG A 70 -0.76 0.18 14.00
C ARG A 70 0.49 0.44 14.83
N THR A 71 1.44 1.14 14.22
CA THR A 71 2.65 1.62 14.90
C THR A 71 2.47 3.07 15.32
N LYS A 72 3.34 3.56 16.20
CA LYS A 72 3.42 5.00 16.54
C LYS A 72 3.56 5.90 15.29
N TYR A 73 4.17 5.40 14.22
CA TYR A 73 4.31 6.13 12.96
C TYR A 73 3.00 6.21 12.18
N ASP A 74 2.19 5.14 12.20
CA ASP A 74 0.86 5.16 11.59
C ASP A 74 -0.11 6.07 12.36
N GLU A 75 0.04 6.12 13.68
CA GLU A 75 -0.70 7.05 14.54
C GLU A 75 -0.33 8.51 14.23
N GLU A 76 0.96 8.83 14.12
CA GLU A 76 1.42 10.17 13.76
C GLU A 76 0.96 10.61 12.35
N VAL A 77 1.01 9.70 11.37
CA VAL A 77 0.47 9.97 10.03
C VAL A 77 -1.02 10.27 10.07
N ASP A 78 -1.77 9.52 10.88
CA ASP A 78 -3.21 9.70 11.03
C ASP A 78 -3.56 11.01 11.73
N LEU A 79 -2.95 11.29 12.89
CA LEU A 79 -3.17 12.50 13.68
C LEU A 79 -2.84 13.76 12.90
N SER A 80 -1.79 13.74 12.09
CA SER A 80 -1.40 14.88 11.26
C SER A 80 -2.25 15.01 9.99
N SER A 81 -2.98 13.97 9.56
CA SER A 81 -3.74 13.96 8.29
C SER A 81 -4.87 14.98 8.24
N ILE A 82 -5.40 15.23 7.03
CA ILE A 82 -6.57 16.10 6.83
C ILE A 82 -7.80 15.54 7.57
N ASN A 83 -7.89 14.22 7.67
CA ASN A 83 -9.02 13.51 8.28
C ASN A 83 -8.53 12.55 9.36
N PRO A 84 -8.14 13.02 10.56
CA PRO A 84 -7.71 12.14 11.65
C PRO A 84 -8.80 11.13 12.05
N GLY A 85 -8.41 9.89 12.32
CA GLY A 85 -9.32 8.80 12.68
C GLY A 85 -10.14 8.24 11.52
N LYS A 86 -9.86 8.68 10.28
CA LYS A 86 -10.51 8.21 9.05
C LYS A 86 -9.54 7.58 8.08
N GLN A 87 -10.03 6.72 7.20
CA GLN A 87 -9.24 6.08 6.15
C GLN A 87 -8.03 5.31 6.70
N ILE A 88 -8.20 4.63 7.85
CA ILE A 88 -7.11 3.99 8.58
C ILE A 88 -6.40 2.92 7.72
N PHE A 89 -7.15 2.08 7.00
CA PHE A 89 -6.57 1.06 6.14
C PHE A 89 -5.82 1.67 4.96
N GLU A 90 -6.40 2.70 4.34
CA GLU A 90 -5.77 3.41 3.22
C GLU A 90 -4.44 4.06 3.65
N LYS A 91 -4.41 4.70 4.82
CA LYS A 91 -3.20 5.31 5.40
C LYS A 91 -2.05 4.34 5.59
N MET A 92 -2.34 3.06 5.83
CA MET A 92 -1.32 2.04 6.00
C MET A 92 -0.80 1.44 4.68
N ILE A 93 -1.47 1.70 3.55
CA ILE A 93 -1.22 1.03 2.27
C ILE A 93 -0.78 2.00 1.17
N SER A 94 -1.50 3.11 1.02
CA SER A 94 -1.48 3.87 -0.23
C SER A 94 -0.21 4.70 -0.41
N GLY A 95 0.03 5.08 -1.66
CA GLY A 95 1.17 5.89 -2.05
C GLY A 95 1.11 7.33 -1.53
N MET A 96 -0.01 7.81 -1.01
CA MET A 96 -0.06 9.12 -0.35
C MET A 96 0.70 9.13 1.00
N TYR A 97 0.71 8.00 1.71
CA TYR A 97 1.17 7.93 3.10
C TYR A 97 2.44 7.10 3.29
N MET A 98 2.72 6.16 2.38
CA MET A 98 3.87 5.27 2.48
C MET A 98 5.21 5.99 2.67
N GLY A 99 5.49 7.02 1.88
CA GLY A 99 6.70 7.82 2.02
C GLY A 99 6.78 8.58 3.34
N GLU A 100 5.64 9.04 3.87
CA GLU A 100 5.59 9.74 5.15
C GLU A 100 5.89 8.83 6.34
N ILE A 101 5.40 7.58 6.30
CA ILE A 101 5.75 6.56 7.31
C ILE A 101 7.26 6.32 7.31
N VAL A 102 7.87 6.18 6.12
CA VAL A 102 9.33 6.04 6.00
C VAL A 102 10.06 7.26 6.56
N ARG A 103 9.60 8.48 6.25
CA ARG A 103 10.17 9.73 6.76
C ARG A 103 10.20 9.76 8.29
N LEU A 104 9.08 9.42 8.92
CA LEU A 104 8.95 9.42 10.38
C LEU A 104 9.87 8.39 11.05
N ILE A 105 10.02 7.20 10.45
CA ILE A 105 10.98 6.19 10.95
C ILE A 105 12.41 6.71 10.84
N ILE A 106 12.79 7.30 9.70
CA ILE A 106 14.13 7.86 9.48
C ILE A 106 14.42 8.96 10.52
N LEU A 107 13.46 9.86 10.76
CA LEU A 107 13.61 10.92 11.76
C LEU A 107 13.76 10.39 13.18
N ASP A 108 12.99 9.36 13.55
CA ASP A 108 13.09 8.73 14.87
C ASP A 108 14.47 8.10 15.08
N LEU A 109 15.01 7.40 14.07
CA LEU A 109 16.36 6.82 14.15
C LEU A 109 17.47 7.89 14.15
N LEU A 110 17.28 8.99 13.42
CA LEU A 110 18.20 10.13 13.45
C LEU A 110 18.24 10.78 14.84
N GLN A 111 17.07 10.96 15.46
CA GLN A 111 16.94 11.51 16.81
C GLN A 111 17.62 10.59 17.85
N GLN A 112 17.50 9.28 17.68
CA GLN A 112 18.10 8.27 18.55
C GLN A 112 19.60 8.03 18.30
N GLU A 113 20.24 8.73 17.36
CA GLU A 113 21.66 8.51 17.01
C GLU A 113 21.91 7.08 16.52
N LEU A 114 21.02 6.58 15.66
CA LEU A 114 21.12 5.26 15.03
C LEU A 114 21.27 5.34 13.51
N LEU A 115 21.06 6.51 12.92
CA LEU A 115 21.12 6.74 11.48
C LEU A 115 21.75 8.11 11.18
N PHE A 116 22.58 8.19 10.14
CA PHE A 116 23.34 9.38 9.76
C PHE A 116 24.17 9.93 10.95
N LEU A 117 25.09 9.11 11.46
CA LEU A 117 26.02 9.52 12.53
C LEU A 117 27.05 10.55 12.02
N GLY A 118 27.46 11.48 12.89
CA GLY A 118 28.45 12.53 12.55
C GLY A 118 27.92 13.61 11.61
N HIS A 119 26.64 13.55 11.31
CA HIS A 119 26.00 14.32 10.27
C HIS A 119 25.14 15.45 10.87
N ARG A 120 24.77 15.39 12.15
CA ARG A 120 23.92 16.39 12.86
C ARG A 120 24.24 17.85 12.56
N ASP A 121 25.52 18.23 12.56
CA ASP A 121 25.96 19.63 12.34
C ASP A 121 25.73 20.13 10.90
N THR A 122 25.57 19.22 9.93
CA THR A 122 25.19 19.56 8.55
C THR A 122 23.68 19.60 8.32
N TYR A 123 22.87 19.07 9.24
CA TYR A 123 21.39 19.01 9.14
C TYR A 123 20.66 19.96 10.09
N GLY A 124 21.39 20.69 10.95
CA GLY A 124 20.83 21.66 11.90
C GLY A 124 20.14 22.88 11.27
N ASP A 125 20.13 22.99 9.93
CA ASP A 125 19.62 24.16 9.22
C ASP A 125 18.14 24.03 8.79
N TYR A 126 17.41 22.97 9.19
CA TYR A 126 15.99 22.72 8.85
C TYR A 126 15.63 22.76 7.34
N LYS A 127 16.63 22.84 6.45
CA LYS A 127 16.46 22.99 5.00
C LYS A 127 16.33 21.67 4.24
N THR A 128 16.58 20.53 4.89
CA THR A 128 16.39 19.23 4.22
C THR A 128 14.89 18.91 4.09
N PRO A 129 14.46 18.35 2.94
CA PRO A 129 13.13 17.79 2.78
C PRO A 129 12.71 16.83 3.91
N LEU A 130 13.65 16.16 4.58
CA LEU A 130 13.36 15.19 5.63
C LEU A 130 12.57 15.78 6.83
N TYR A 131 12.83 17.05 7.19
CA TYR A 131 12.09 17.73 8.27
C TYR A 131 10.72 18.26 7.84
N ASN A 132 10.46 18.31 6.53
CA ASN A 132 9.17 18.72 6.00
C ASN A 132 8.25 17.51 5.87
N ARG A 133 7.04 17.65 6.37
CA ARG A 133 5.98 16.67 6.15
C ARG A 133 5.80 16.42 4.64
N GLY A 134 5.74 15.15 4.24
CA GLY A 134 5.64 14.75 2.83
C GLY A 134 6.95 14.93 2.05
N GLY A 135 8.06 15.31 2.69
CA GLY A 135 9.34 15.51 2.02
C GLY A 135 10.08 14.22 1.64
N PHE A 136 9.58 13.06 2.06
CA PHE A 136 9.99 11.76 1.54
C PHE A 136 8.86 11.16 0.69
N TYR A 137 9.02 11.23 -0.62
CA TYR A 137 7.98 10.77 -1.55
C TYR A 137 7.94 9.24 -1.69
N THR A 138 6.77 8.67 -1.94
CA THR A 138 6.64 7.23 -2.22
C THR A 138 7.47 6.76 -3.43
N LYS A 139 7.74 7.63 -4.41
CA LYS A 139 8.68 7.30 -5.51
C LYS A 139 10.08 6.96 -4.98
N PHE A 140 10.52 7.57 -3.88
CA PHE A 140 11.81 7.28 -3.26
C PHE A 140 11.83 5.88 -2.65
N VAL A 141 10.72 5.44 -2.04
CA VAL A 141 10.56 4.05 -1.57
C VAL A 141 10.75 3.07 -2.73
N SER A 142 10.07 3.31 -3.85
CA SER A 142 10.21 2.48 -5.06
C SER A 142 11.63 2.46 -5.59
N ILE A 143 12.29 3.62 -5.69
CA ILE A 143 13.66 3.78 -6.23
C ILE A 143 14.69 3.11 -5.32
N VAL A 144 14.57 3.26 -3.99
CA VAL A 144 15.47 2.58 -3.03
C VAL A 144 15.37 1.06 -3.15
N GLU A 145 14.18 0.54 -3.42
CA GLU A 145 13.97 -0.90 -3.56
C GLU A 145 14.37 -1.52 -4.90
N THR A 146 14.78 -0.71 -5.89
CA THR A 146 15.40 -1.22 -7.12
C THR A 146 16.88 -1.52 -6.96
N ASP A 147 17.52 -1.05 -5.88
CA ASP A 147 18.93 -1.40 -5.62
C ASP A 147 19.09 -2.90 -5.37
N GLU A 148 20.00 -3.50 -6.14
CA GLU A 148 20.48 -4.88 -5.98
C GLU A 148 21.96 -4.88 -5.61
N GLY A 149 22.38 -5.85 -4.80
CA GLY A 149 23.75 -5.95 -4.32
C GLY A 149 24.13 -4.88 -3.29
N ILE A 150 25.41 -4.52 -3.25
CA ILE A 150 26.01 -3.75 -2.14
C ILE A 150 26.37 -2.29 -2.50
N ARG A 151 26.06 -1.83 -3.71
CA ARG A 151 26.45 -0.49 -4.18
C ARG A 151 25.52 0.62 -3.70
N PHE A 152 24.23 0.30 -3.54
CA PHE A 152 23.20 1.24 -3.09
C PHE A 152 23.12 2.54 -3.91
N SER A 153 23.36 2.47 -5.23
CA SER A 153 23.47 3.65 -6.08
C SER A 153 22.21 4.50 -6.09
N ASN A 154 21.03 3.87 -6.13
CA ASN A 154 19.76 4.58 -6.10
C ASN A 154 19.45 5.14 -4.73
N THR A 155 19.76 4.39 -3.68
CA THR A 155 19.60 4.83 -2.29
C THR A 155 20.47 6.05 -2.00
N ARG A 156 21.74 6.04 -2.41
CA ARG A 156 22.64 7.19 -2.30
C ARG A 156 22.09 8.42 -3.01
N ARG A 157 21.60 8.27 -4.25
CA ARG A 157 20.97 9.37 -4.99
C ARG A 157 19.71 9.90 -4.29
N VAL A 158 18.84 9.01 -3.80
CA VAL A 158 17.64 9.43 -3.04
C VAL A 158 18.03 10.17 -1.77
N LEU A 159 19.06 9.70 -1.07
CA LEU A 159 19.59 10.35 0.13
C LEU A 159 20.14 11.75 -0.21
N GLU A 160 20.89 11.90 -1.30
CA GLU A 160 21.35 13.20 -1.80
C GLU A 160 20.19 14.13 -2.17
N ASP A 161 19.13 13.62 -2.82
CA ASP A 161 17.93 14.39 -3.19
C ASP A 161 17.20 14.94 -1.96
N ILE A 162 17.23 14.21 -0.84
CA ILE A 162 16.71 14.69 0.45
C ILE A 162 17.79 15.39 1.29
N GLY A 163 18.91 15.76 0.70
CA GLY A 163 19.95 16.58 1.32
C GLY A 163 20.96 15.83 2.20
N ILE A 164 20.87 14.50 2.30
CA ILE A 164 21.85 13.67 3.00
C ILE A 164 23.09 13.47 2.12
N ARG A 165 24.20 14.11 2.48
CA ARG A 165 25.47 14.01 1.75
C ARG A 165 26.35 12.91 2.34
N ASN A 166 27.13 12.25 1.50
CA ASN A 166 28.10 11.22 1.90
C ASN A 166 27.54 10.13 2.84
N PRO A 167 26.36 9.53 2.56
CA PRO A 167 25.81 8.48 3.41
C PRO A 167 26.77 7.29 3.50
N THR A 168 26.90 6.72 4.69
CA THR A 168 27.72 5.53 4.90
C THR A 168 27.08 4.30 4.25
N PHE A 169 27.81 3.19 4.23
CA PHE A 169 27.25 1.90 3.82
C PHE A 169 26.06 1.50 4.70
N ASP A 170 26.23 1.61 6.02
CA ASP A 170 25.20 1.23 7.00
C ASP A 170 23.96 2.10 6.89
N ASP A 171 24.12 3.40 6.63
CA ASP A 171 22.98 4.31 6.37
C ASP A 171 22.12 3.81 5.20
N CYS A 172 22.76 3.42 4.10
CA CYS A 172 22.07 2.89 2.93
C CYS A 172 21.38 1.55 3.22
N VAL A 173 22.02 0.66 3.97
CA VAL A 173 21.42 -0.62 4.39
C VAL A 173 20.17 -0.39 5.22
N ILE A 174 20.24 0.51 6.21
CA ILE A 174 19.13 0.82 7.12
C ILE A 174 17.97 1.44 6.34
N VAL A 175 18.24 2.46 5.51
CA VAL A 175 17.19 3.13 4.71
C VAL A 175 16.52 2.16 3.75
N GLN A 176 17.29 1.31 3.07
CA GLN A 176 16.72 0.27 2.22
C GLN A 176 15.86 -0.71 3.01
N HIS A 177 16.31 -1.09 4.21
CA HIS A 177 15.55 -1.98 5.08
C HIS A 177 14.20 -1.35 5.47
N ILE A 178 14.18 -0.08 5.89
CA ILE A 178 12.96 0.65 6.26
C ILE A 178 11.98 0.68 5.09
N CYS A 179 12.41 1.15 3.92
CA CYS A 179 11.59 1.20 2.71
C CYS A 179 10.96 -0.17 2.41
N ARG A 180 11.76 -1.22 2.47
CA ARG A 180 11.33 -2.60 2.22
C ARG A 180 10.32 -3.11 3.24
N GLN A 181 10.45 -2.78 4.53
CA GLN A 181 9.48 -3.23 5.53
C GLN A 181 8.15 -2.52 5.36
N VAL A 182 8.17 -1.19 5.14
CA VAL A 182 6.95 -0.39 4.98
C VAL A 182 6.18 -0.84 3.73
N SER A 183 6.84 -0.95 2.57
CA SER A 183 6.18 -1.37 1.34
C SER A 183 5.67 -2.83 1.40
N LYS A 184 6.44 -3.72 2.03
CA LYS A 184 6.05 -5.13 2.20
C LYS A 184 4.84 -5.25 3.11
N ARG A 185 4.75 -4.46 4.18
CA ARG A 185 3.56 -4.38 5.02
C ARG A 185 2.36 -3.91 4.23
N ALA A 186 2.48 -2.80 3.51
CA ALA A 186 1.41 -2.25 2.67
C ALA A 186 0.88 -3.28 1.65
N ALA A 187 1.79 -3.97 0.95
CA ALA A 187 1.44 -5.02 0.00
C ALA A 187 0.73 -6.22 0.67
N ARG A 188 1.16 -6.61 1.87
CA ARG A 188 0.53 -7.70 2.63
C ARG A 188 -0.85 -7.33 3.14
N LEU A 189 -1.06 -6.10 3.59
CA LEU A 189 -2.38 -5.62 4.01
C LEU A 189 -3.35 -5.61 2.82
N ALA A 190 -2.94 -5.07 1.67
CA ALA A 190 -3.73 -5.14 0.44
C ALA A 190 -4.05 -6.59 0.03
N GLY A 191 -3.04 -7.48 0.08
CA GLY A 191 -3.22 -8.90 -0.22
C GLY A 191 -4.17 -9.62 0.75
N ALA A 192 -4.15 -9.26 2.04
CA ALA A 192 -5.08 -9.80 3.03
C ALA A 192 -6.52 -9.32 2.75
N GLY A 193 -6.72 -8.05 2.39
CA GLY A 193 -8.02 -7.53 1.95
C GLY A 193 -8.56 -8.28 0.74
N LEU A 194 -7.72 -8.50 -0.28
CA LEU A 194 -8.09 -9.30 -1.46
C LEU A 194 -8.43 -10.74 -1.12
N ALA A 195 -7.65 -11.38 -0.24
CA ALA A 195 -7.91 -12.75 0.18
C ALA A 195 -9.29 -12.91 0.83
N VAL A 196 -9.72 -11.93 1.63
CA VAL A 196 -11.07 -11.89 2.21
C VAL A 196 -12.14 -11.85 1.11
N LEU A 197 -11.98 -10.98 0.10
CA LEU A 197 -12.95 -10.88 -1.00
C LEU A 197 -13.02 -12.18 -1.83
N ILE A 198 -11.87 -12.79 -2.12
CA ILE A 198 -11.80 -14.06 -2.86
C ILE A 198 -12.50 -15.18 -2.09
N ASN A 199 -12.15 -15.33 -0.80
CA ASN A 199 -12.74 -16.36 0.06
C ASN A 199 -14.25 -16.13 0.24
N ARG A 200 -14.69 -14.86 0.34
CA ARG A 200 -16.11 -14.49 0.45
C ARG A 200 -16.92 -14.87 -0.78
N MET A 201 -16.39 -14.60 -1.97
CA MET A 201 -17.07 -14.97 -3.21
C MET A 201 -17.13 -16.50 -3.39
N GLY A 202 -16.10 -17.22 -2.94
CA GLY A 202 -16.00 -18.67 -3.13
C GLY A 202 -15.91 -19.09 -4.60
N LYS A 203 -15.47 -18.18 -5.47
CA LYS A 203 -15.37 -18.39 -6.93
C LYS A 203 -13.91 -18.65 -7.31
N SER A 204 -13.68 -19.75 -8.03
CA SER A 204 -12.37 -20.09 -8.60
C SER A 204 -12.20 -19.55 -10.01
N ASN A 205 -10.94 -19.46 -10.45
CA ASN A 205 -10.52 -18.99 -11.76
C ASN A 205 -10.94 -17.55 -12.07
N ILE A 206 -10.94 -16.69 -11.06
CA ILE A 206 -11.26 -15.28 -11.22
C ILE A 206 -10.05 -14.46 -11.68
N THR A 207 -10.33 -13.37 -12.38
CA THR A 207 -9.34 -12.32 -12.69
C THR A 207 -9.56 -11.10 -11.80
N ILE A 208 -8.46 -10.47 -11.38
CA ILE A 208 -8.46 -9.20 -10.65
C ILE A 208 -7.94 -8.13 -11.59
N GLY A 209 -8.76 -7.13 -11.90
CA GLY A 209 -8.34 -5.94 -12.63
C GLY A 209 -7.73 -4.93 -11.67
N VAL A 210 -6.49 -4.51 -11.91
CA VAL A 210 -5.74 -3.61 -11.02
C VAL A 210 -5.31 -2.35 -11.77
N ASP A 211 -5.47 -1.21 -11.12
CA ASP A 211 -4.86 0.05 -11.55
C ASP A 211 -4.16 0.77 -10.39
N GLY A 212 -3.37 1.79 -10.71
CA GLY A 212 -2.68 2.65 -9.77
C GLY A 212 -1.16 2.53 -9.83
N SER A 213 -0.50 3.66 -9.52
CA SER A 213 0.94 3.83 -9.63
C SER A 213 1.74 2.90 -8.72
N LEU A 214 1.22 2.55 -7.55
CA LEU A 214 1.92 1.71 -6.59
C LEU A 214 2.01 0.26 -7.12
N TYR A 215 0.93 -0.26 -7.68
CA TYR A 215 0.96 -1.59 -8.31
C TYR A 215 1.82 -1.61 -9.59
N ARG A 216 1.69 -0.58 -10.44
CA ARG A 216 2.39 -0.53 -11.74
C ARG A 216 3.90 -0.33 -11.63
N TYR A 217 4.36 0.51 -10.70
CA TYR A 217 5.75 1.00 -10.72
C TYR A 217 6.59 0.54 -9.53
N HIS A 218 5.99 0.10 -8.43
CA HIS A 218 6.79 -0.35 -7.28
C HIS A 218 7.38 -1.75 -7.54
N PRO A 219 8.71 -1.94 -7.44
CA PRO A 219 9.40 -3.13 -7.97
C PRO A 219 8.99 -4.45 -7.31
N ARG A 220 8.45 -4.39 -6.08
CA ARG A 220 8.15 -5.57 -5.26
C ARG A 220 6.71 -5.65 -4.75
N PHE A 221 5.87 -4.66 -5.02
CA PHE A 221 4.56 -4.56 -4.37
C PHE A 221 3.65 -5.71 -4.83
N LYS A 222 3.50 -5.90 -6.15
CA LYS A 222 2.77 -7.01 -6.77
C LYS A 222 3.16 -8.36 -6.17
N ARG A 223 4.45 -8.70 -6.20
CA ARG A 223 4.97 -9.99 -5.70
C ARG A 223 4.69 -10.20 -4.21
N ASN A 224 4.83 -9.17 -3.38
CA ASN A 224 4.57 -9.28 -1.94
C ASN A 224 3.07 -9.44 -1.63
N MET A 225 2.22 -8.78 -2.41
CA MET A 225 0.76 -8.90 -2.33
C MET A 225 0.31 -10.30 -2.74
N GLU A 226 0.76 -10.80 -3.90
CA GLU A 226 0.46 -12.15 -4.40
C GLU A 226 0.86 -13.23 -3.40
N ARG A 227 2.08 -13.16 -2.83
CA ARG A 227 2.53 -14.10 -1.80
C ARG A 227 1.66 -14.09 -0.54
N CYS A 228 1.14 -12.93 -0.16
CA CYS A 228 0.21 -12.83 0.95
C CYS A 228 -1.09 -13.57 0.62
N MET A 229 -1.63 -13.34 -0.58
CA MET A 229 -2.84 -14.00 -1.07
C MET A 229 -2.66 -15.52 -1.15
N GLU A 230 -1.54 -16.02 -1.67
CA GLU A 230 -1.20 -17.45 -1.71
C GLU A 230 -1.26 -18.13 -0.35
N THR A 231 -1.03 -17.37 0.73
CA THR A 231 -1.04 -17.90 2.10
C THR A 231 -2.45 -17.87 2.72
N LEU A 232 -3.30 -16.92 2.33
CA LEU A 232 -4.57 -16.60 3.00
C LEU A 232 -5.81 -17.03 2.23
N VAL A 233 -5.71 -17.21 0.92
CA VAL A 233 -6.81 -17.71 0.08
C VAL A 233 -7.02 -19.21 0.34
N HIS A 234 -8.28 -19.65 0.42
CA HIS A 234 -8.59 -21.06 0.60
C HIS A 234 -7.99 -21.91 -0.54
N LYS A 235 -7.43 -23.08 -0.22
CA LYS A 235 -6.60 -23.87 -1.15
C LYS A 235 -7.35 -24.39 -2.38
N ASP A 236 -8.66 -24.49 -2.30
CA ASP A 236 -9.58 -24.88 -3.38
C ASP A 236 -9.89 -23.72 -4.36
N LEU A 237 -9.60 -22.47 -3.95
CA LEU A 237 -9.78 -21.28 -4.76
C LEU A 237 -8.50 -20.94 -5.51
N LYS A 238 -8.63 -20.62 -6.80
CA LYS A 238 -7.51 -20.21 -7.67
C LYS A 238 -7.78 -18.85 -8.30
N VAL A 239 -6.82 -17.94 -8.18
CA VAL A 239 -6.80 -16.70 -8.97
C VAL A 239 -6.17 -17.02 -10.33
N LYS A 240 -6.90 -16.72 -11.40
CA LYS A 240 -6.45 -16.95 -12.78
C LYS A 240 -5.39 -15.93 -13.18
N ASN A 241 -5.72 -14.64 -13.06
CA ASN A 241 -4.85 -13.53 -13.45
C ASN A 241 -5.01 -12.34 -12.50
N ILE A 242 -3.95 -11.53 -12.39
CA ILE A 242 -3.99 -10.19 -11.79
C ILE A 242 -3.41 -9.22 -12.83
N ASN A 243 -4.30 -8.49 -13.49
CA ASN A 243 -4.04 -7.70 -14.69
C ASN A 243 -4.06 -6.20 -14.41
#